data_AF-A0A0C9T3B7-F1
#
_entry.id   AF-A0A0C9T3B7-F1
#
_cell.length_a   1.000
_cell.length_b   1.000
_cell.length_c   1.000
_cell.angle_alpha   90.00
_cell.angle_beta   90.00
_cell.angle_gamma   90.00
#
_symmetry.space_group_name_H-M   'P 1'
#
loop_
_entity.id
_entity.type
_entity.pdbx_description
1 polymer ?
#
loop_
_entity_poly.entity_id
_entity_poly.type
_entity_poly.pdbx_seq_one_letter_code
_entity_poly.pdbx_strand_id
1 'polypeptide(L)'
;DDLIHSQAFYFDYHTRSLLSREFGVVGWCIYQRLGDAIFIPAGCAYQVFNLADCINVVCDFVSPESMDRYLALTREFREENQKKTWKEEVSQPSTMM
;
A
#
# COMPACT_ATOMS: atom_id res chain seq x y z
N ASP A 1 -16.20 0.31 5.46
CA ASP A 1 -15.19 -0.30 4.57
C ASP A 1 -13.91 0.50 4.66
N ASP A 2 -12.77 -0.17 4.80
CA ASP A 2 -11.45 0.47 4.83
C ASP A 2 -11.03 0.88 3.42
N LEU A 3 -10.85 2.18 3.20
CA LEU A 3 -10.55 2.76 1.89
C LEU A 3 -9.09 2.56 1.46
N ILE A 4 -8.17 2.31 2.39
CA ILE A 4 -6.76 2.03 2.11
C ILE A 4 -6.63 0.57 1.65
N HIS A 5 -7.31 -0.35 2.33
CA HIS A 5 -7.33 -1.77 1.96
C HIS A 5 -8.12 -2.09 0.68
N SER A 6 -8.95 -1.17 0.18
CA SER A 6 -9.66 -1.35 -1.10
C SER A 6 -8.79 -1.04 -2.32
N GLN A 7 -7.70 -0.28 -2.15
CA GLN A 7 -6.80 0.17 -3.22
C GLN A 7 -7.52 0.85 -4.41
N ALA A 8 -8.71 1.41 -4.17
CA ALA A 8 -9.59 1.93 -5.23
C ALA A 8 -9.36 3.40 -5.60
N PHE A 9 -8.51 4.12 -4.83
CA PHE A 9 -8.36 5.56 -4.96
C PHE A 9 -6.95 5.96 -5.40
N TYR A 10 -6.89 6.96 -6.27
CA TYR A 10 -5.67 7.68 -6.60
C TYR A 10 -5.84 9.14 -6.18
N PHE A 11 -4.93 9.66 -5.34
CA PHE A 11 -5.00 11.03 -4.86
C PHE A 11 -4.35 11.98 -5.86
N ASP A 12 -5.17 12.80 -6.50
CA ASP A 12 -4.71 13.87 -7.38
C ASP A 12 -4.14 15.07 -6.60
N TYR A 13 -3.82 16.15 -7.30
CA TYR A 13 -3.35 17.38 -6.66
C TYR A 13 -4.37 17.98 -5.69
N HIS A 14 -5.65 17.99 -6.05
CA HIS A 14 -6.71 18.58 -5.22
C HIS A 14 -6.90 17.81 -3.92
N THR A 15 -6.98 16.48 -4.00
CA THR A 15 -7.15 15.58 -2.86
C THR A 15 -5.96 15.67 -1.90
N ARG A 16 -4.73 15.68 -2.42
CA ARG A 16 -3.52 15.87 -1.60
C ARG A 16 -3.48 17.25 -0.93
N SER A 17 -3.90 18.29 -1.63
CA SER A 17 -3.98 19.65 -1.07
C SER A 17 -5.01 19.73 0.07
N LEU A 18 -6.14 19.04 -0.09
CA LEU A 18 -7.18 18.95 0.94
C LEU A 18 -6.68 18.20 2.18
N LEU A 19 -6.04 17.05 1.99
CA LEU A 19 -5.42 16.25 3.07
C LEU A 19 -4.40 17.06 3.88
N SER A 20 -3.55 17.81 3.18
CA SER A 20 -2.58 18.68 3.83
C SER A 20 -3.25 19.81 4.62
N ARG A 21 -4.27 20.46 4.05
CA ARG A 21 -4.93 21.61 4.68
C ARG A 21 -5.81 21.20 5.88
N GLU A 22 -6.55 20.11 5.77
CA GLU A 22 -7.57 19.72 6.76
C GLU A 22 -7.00 18.77 7.83
N PHE A 23 -6.07 17.90 7.46
CA PHE A 23 -5.54 16.87 8.36
C PHE A 23 -4.04 17.03 8.64
N GLY A 24 -3.36 18.01 8.01
CA GLY A 24 -1.91 18.17 8.14
C GLY A 24 -1.10 17.03 7.52
N VAL A 25 -1.75 16.11 6.79
CA VAL A 25 -1.10 14.93 6.22
C VAL A 25 -0.42 15.32 4.92
N VAL A 26 0.90 15.19 4.91
CA VAL A 26 1.75 15.42 3.75
C VAL A 26 2.48 14.15 3.37
N GLY A 27 2.65 13.93 2.07
CA GLY A 27 3.44 12.82 1.53
C GLY A 27 4.68 13.32 0.79
N TRP A 28 5.49 12.38 0.33
CA TRP A 28 6.66 12.67 -0.50
C TRP A 28 6.35 12.39 -1.97
N CYS A 29 6.71 13.33 -2.84
CA CYS A 29 6.68 13.13 -4.28
C CYS A 29 8.09 12.72 -4.75
N ILE A 30 8.21 11.49 -5.23
CA ILE A 30 9.48 10.90 -5.67
C ILE A 30 9.41 10.67 -7.18
N TYR A 31 10.40 11.17 -7.91
CA TYR A 31 10.56 10.92 -9.34
C TYR A 31 11.57 9.79 -9.53
N GLN A 32 11.06 8.58 -9.79
CA GLN A 32 11.91 7.42 -10.08
C GLN A 32 12.46 7.51 -11.51
N ARG A 33 13.77 7.36 -11.66
CA ARG A 33 14.45 7.22 -12.96
C ARG A 33 14.91 5.78 -13.18
N LEU A 34 15.32 5.47 -14.41
CA LEU A 34 15.88 4.16 -14.73
C LEU A 34 17.10 3.86 -13.85
N GLY A 35 17.06 2.73 -13.15
CA GLY A 35 18.11 2.28 -12.24
C GLY A 35 17.93 2.72 -10.78
N ASP A 36 16.99 3.62 -10.48
CA ASP A 36 16.70 4.02 -9.11
C ASP A 36 15.97 2.91 -8.34
N ALA A 37 16.40 2.67 -7.10
CA ALA A 37 15.70 1.84 -6.14
C ALA A 37 14.98 2.71 -5.11
N ILE A 38 13.68 2.47 -4.91
CA ILE A 38 12.87 3.16 -3.91
C ILE A 38 12.57 2.20 -2.77
N PHE A 39 12.95 2.58 -1.56
CA PHE A 39 12.66 1.83 -0.33
C PHE A 39 11.39 2.38 0.31
N ILE A 40 10.42 1.49 0.54
CA ILE A 40 9.12 1.84 1.12
C ILE A 40 9.00 1.13 2.47
N PRO A 41 8.87 1.85 3.59
CA PRO A 41 8.70 1.24 4.91
C PRO A 41 7.39 0.45 5.04
N ALA A 42 7.39 -0.56 5.91
CA ALA A 42 6.20 -1.37 6.19
C ALA A 42 5.02 -0.51 6.70
N GLY A 43 3.89 -0.60 6.02
CA GLY A 43 2.66 0.14 6.36
C GLY A 43 2.64 1.58 5.88
N CYS A 44 3.62 2.02 5.09
CA CYS A 44 3.56 3.29 4.40
C CYS A 44 2.58 3.19 3.21
N ALA A 45 1.56 4.04 3.16
CA ALA A 45 0.69 4.13 2.00
C ALA A 45 1.38 4.88 0.85
N TYR A 46 1.32 4.34 -0.36
CA TYR A 46 1.92 4.96 -1.54
C TYR A 46 1.06 4.73 -2.80
N GLN A 47 1.26 5.59 -3.80
CA GLN A 47 0.63 5.48 -5.11
C GLN A 47 1.67 5.75 -6.19
N VAL A 48 1.53 5.08 -7.34
CA VAL A 48 2.48 5.17 -8.45
C VAL A 48 1.78 5.73 -9.68
N PHE A 49 2.45 6.63 -10.40
CA PHE A 49 2.00 7.13 -11.69
C PHE A 49 3.16 7.06 -12.69
N ASN A 50 2.96 6.28 -13.75
CA ASN A 50 3.96 6.09 -14.79
C ASN A 50 3.91 7.27 -15.77
N LEU A 51 5.02 8.01 -15.88
CA LEU A 51 5.18 9.10 -16.85
C LEU A 51 5.51 8.61 -18.26
N ALA A 52 5.95 7.35 -18.39
CA ALA A 52 6.29 6.66 -19.63
C ALA A 52 6.12 5.14 -19.42
N ASP A 53 6.27 4.34 -20.47
CA ASP A 53 6.27 2.88 -20.34
C ASP A 53 7.41 2.42 -19.42
N CYS A 54 7.07 1.66 -18.38
CA CYS A 54 7.98 1.26 -17.31
C CYS A 54 7.82 -0.21 -16.98
N ILE A 55 8.94 -0.88 -16.67
CA ILE A 55 8.97 -2.21 -16.06
C ILE A 55 9.62 -2.04 -14.68
N ASN A 56 8.91 -2.46 -13.63
CA ASN A 56 9.39 -2.39 -12.26
C ASN A 56 9.54 -3.79 -11.69
N VAL A 57 10.61 -4.00 -10.91
CA VAL A 57 10.80 -5.20 -10.10
C VAL A 57 10.66 -4.79 -8.65
N VAL A 58 9.80 -5.49 -7.91
CA VAL A 58 9.53 -5.25 -6.50
C VAL A 58 9.99 -6.46 -5.71
N CYS A 59 10.70 -6.22 -4.61
CA CYS A 59 11.16 -7.26 -3.69
C CYS A 59 10.78 -6.86 -2.27
N ASP A 60 9.98 -7.70 -1.63
CA ASP A 60 9.61 -7.53 -0.23
C ASP A 60 10.68 -8.11 0.68
N PHE A 61 10.98 -7.40 1.75
CA PHE A 61 11.90 -7.85 2.80
C PHE A 61 11.43 -7.35 4.17
N VAL A 62 11.91 -7.99 5.23
CA VAL A 62 11.63 -7.58 6.62
C VAL A 62 12.93 -7.13 7.26
N SER A 63 13.01 -5.84 7.60
CA SER A 63 14.13 -5.30 8.37
C SER A 63 13.87 -5.48 9.88
N PRO A 64 14.91 -5.67 10.71
CA PRO A 64 14.74 -5.76 12.16
C PRO A 64 14.02 -4.56 12.77
N GLU A 65 14.25 -3.36 12.25
CA GLU A 65 13.64 -2.11 12.71
C GLU A 65 12.13 -2.05 12.44
N SER A 66 11.66 -2.80 11.45
CA SER A 66 10.25 -2.80 11.01
C SER A 66 9.45 -3.98 11.57
N MET A 67 10.04 -4.85 12.38
CA MET A 67 9.46 -6.13 12.79
C MET A 67 8.13 -5.97 13.54
N ASP A 68 8.07 -5.07 14.52
CA ASP A 68 6.86 -4.84 15.31
C ASP A 68 5.70 -4.33 14.44
N ARG A 69 6.02 -3.39 13.53
CA ARG A 69 5.06 -2.83 12.58
C ARG A 69 4.55 -3.90 11.61
N TYR A 70 5.45 -4.73 11.10
CA TYR A 70 5.10 -5.84 10.20
C TYR A 70 4.17 -6.86 10.88
N LEU A 71 4.45 -7.20 12.14
CA LEU A 71 3.61 -8.11 12.92
C LEU A 71 2.20 -7.54 13.16
N ALA A 72 2.10 -6.24 13.46
CA ALA A 72 0.82 -5.56 13.61
C ALA A 72 0.02 -5.58 12.30
N LEU A 73 0.64 -5.16 11.19
CA LEU A 73 0.00 -5.16 9.85
C LEU A 73 -0.45 -6.57 9.45
N THR A 74 0.34 -7.60 9.73
CA THR A 74 -0.02 -8.98 9.43
C THR A 74 -1.28 -9.43 10.18
N ARG A 75 -1.50 -8.93 11.41
CA ARG A 75 -2.73 -9.19 12.17
C ARG A 75 -3.92 -8.45 11.57
N GLU A 76 -3.76 -7.15 11.29
CA GLU A 76 -4.79 -6.31 10.65
C GLU A 76 -5.27 -6.91 9.32
N PHE A 77 -4.33 -7.35 8.46
CA PHE A 77 -4.66 -8.00 7.20
C PHE A 77 -5.43 -9.31 7.38
N ARG A 78 -5.11 -10.11 8.41
CA ARG A 78 -5.84 -11.36 8.69
C ARG A 78 -7.28 -11.06 9.13
N GLU A 79 -7.47 -10.05 9.97
CA GLU A 79 -8.80 -9.64 10.44
C GLU A 79 -9.66 -9.07 9.30
N GLU A 80 -9.09 -8.22 8.44
CA GLU A 80 -9.79 -7.69 7.27
C GLU A 80 -10.15 -8.79 6.26
N ASN A 81 -9.24 -9.74 6.01
CA ASN A 81 -9.54 -10.87 5.14
C ASN A 81 -10.67 -11.73 5.70
N GLN A 82 -10.70 -12.00 7.01
CA GLN A 82 -11.81 -12.72 7.63
C GLN A 82 -13.14 -11.98 7.43
N LYS A 83 -13.18 -10.65 7.64
CA LYS A 83 -14.38 -9.83 7.39
C LYS A 83 -14.84 -9.89 5.93
N LYS A 84 -13.91 -9.93 4.97
CA LYS A 84 -14.20 -10.11 3.54
C LYS A 84 -14.68 -11.52 3.21
N THR A 85 -14.10 -12.57 3.81
CA THR A 85 -14.54 -13.97 3.64
C THR A 85 -15.99 -14.18 4.07
N TRP A 86 -16.47 -13.48 5.10
CA TRP A 86 -17.90 -13.51 5.48
C TRP A 86 -18.83 -12.82 4.46
N LYS A 87 -18.31 -11.95 3.57
CA LYS A 87 -19.05 -11.36 2.44
C LYS A 87 -18.94 -12.19 1.16
N GLU A 88 -17.90 -13.00 1.02
CA GLU A 88 -17.62 -13.83 -0.16
C GLU A 88 -17.56 -15.33 0.21
N GLU A 89 -18.69 -15.92 0.62
CA GLU A 89 -18.86 -17.38 0.46
C GLU A 89 -19.08 -17.73 -1.02
N VAL A 90 -18.07 -17.49 -1.86
CA VAL A 90 -17.92 -18.12 -3.17
C VAL A 90 -16.43 -18.41 -3.41
N SER A 91 -16.04 -19.65 -3.08
CA SER A 91 -14.83 -20.40 -3.46
C SER A 91 -13.50 -19.65 -3.63
N GLN A 92 -12.58 -19.87 -2.68
CA GLN A 92 -11.14 -19.66 -2.89
C GLN A 92 -10.46 -21.01 -3.18
N PRO A 93 -9.67 -21.16 -4.26
CA PRO A 93 -8.60 -22.14 -4.29
C PRO A 93 -7.31 -21.48 -3.79
N SER A 94 -6.75 -22.10 -2.76
CA SER A 94 -5.38 -21.94 -2.28
C SER A 94 -4.36 -21.97 -3.42
N THR A 95 -3.30 -21.15 -3.35
CA THR A 95 -1.91 -21.57 -3.64
C THR A 95 -0.96 -20.43 -3.24
N MET A 96 -0.25 -20.62 -2.13
CA MET A 96 1.11 -20.13 -1.97
C MET A 96 2.02 -21.30 -2.31
N MET A 97 2.75 -21.20 -3.42
CA MET A 97 4.10 -21.70 -3.66
C MET A 97 4.75 -20.77 -4.65
#